data_AF-A0AAV2MDB3-F1
#
_entry.id   AF-A0AAV2MDB3-F1
#
_cell.length_a   1.000
_cell.length_b   1.000
_cell.length_c   1.000
_cell.angle_alpha   90.00
_cell.angle_beta   90.00
_cell.angle_gamma   90.00
#
_symmetry.space_group_name_H-M   'P 1'
#
loop_
_entity.id
_entity.type
_entity.pdbx_description
1 polymer ?
#
loop_
_entity_poly.entity_id
_entity_poly.type
_entity_poly.pdbx_seq_one_letter_code
_entity_poly.pdbx_strand_id
1 'polypeptide(L)'
;MQDLPKQLYGNDCGIFMLMYSLYTVLEAQFDFTVEDMPTLRKWWCLLLMETFDLGSYGKLFAHWLRGEVQPVLRVKKRKLAPVQQTDLLPATQMPDE
;
A
#
# COMPACT_ATOMS: atom_id res chain seq x y z
N MET A 1 11.52 -16.73 -30.49
CA MET A 1 11.56 -16.47 -29.04
C MET A 1 10.94 -15.09 -28.89
N GLN A 2 9.69 -14.99 -28.43
CA GLN A 2 9.09 -13.68 -28.15
C GLN A 2 9.90 -13.03 -27.03
N ASP A 3 10.21 -11.75 -27.19
CA ASP A 3 10.96 -11.00 -26.19
C ASP A 3 10.16 -11.00 -24.88
N LEU A 4 10.78 -11.54 -23.82
CA LEU A 4 10.17 -11.60 -22.51
C LEU A 4 9.93 -10.15 -22.01
N PRO A 5 8.72 -9.78 -21.56
CA PRO A 5 8.42 -8.42 -21.13
C PRO A 5 9.37 -7.96 -20.02
N LYS A 6 10.28 -7.01 -20.29
CA LYS A 6 11.24 -6.57 -19.27
C LYS A 6 10.66 -5.48 -18.39
N GLN A 7 10.90 -5.61 -17.10
CA GLN A 7 10.64 -4.55 -16.14
C GLN A 7 11.60 -3.37 -16.37
N LEU A 8 11.04 -2.17 -16.56
CA LEU A 8 11.80 -0.94 -16.80
C LEU A 8 12.20 -0.21 -15.51
N TYR A 9 11.41 -0.35 -14.44
CA TYR A 9 11.59 0.37 -13.17
C TYR A 9 11.57 -0.60 -12.00
N GLY A 10 12.38 -0.38 -10.96
CA GLY A 10 12.55 -1.34 -9.85
C GLY A 10 11.31 -1.64 -8.96
N ASN A 11 10.14 -1.06 -9.23
CA ASN A 11 8.97 -1.20 -8.34
C ASN A 11 8.02 -2.38 -8.71
N ASP A 12 8.06 -2.87 -9.94
CA ASP A 12 7.07 -3.85 -10.45
C ASP A 12 7.52 -5.32 -10.39
N CYS A 13 8.69 -5.63 -9.81
CA CYS A 13 9.31 -6.96 -9.91
C CYS A 13 8.45 -8.10 -9.39
N GLY A 14 7.74 -7.88 -8.28
CA GLY A 14 6.80 -8.87 -7.75
C GLY A 14 5.67 -9.20 -8.72
N ILE A 15 5.14 -8.19 -9.43
CA ILE A 15 4.05 -8.37 -10.39
C ILE A 15 4.55 -9.11 -11.64
N PHE A 16 5.73 -8.74 -12.15
CA PHE A 16 6.36 -9.49 -13.26
C PHE A 16 6.55 -10.97 -12.90
N MET A 17 7.05 -11.28 -11.71
CA MET A 17 7.23 -12.67 -11.27
C MET A 17 5.90 -13.44 -11.19
N LEU A 18 4.85 -12.82 -10.66
CA LEU A 18 3.51 -13.42 -10.62
C LEU A 18 2.98 -13.70 -12.03
N MET A 19 3.06 -12.72 -12.93
CA MET A 19 2.61 -12.88 -14.31
C MET A 19 3.41 -13.94 -15.06
N TYR A 20 4.74 -13.98 -14.89
CA TYR A 20 5.56 -15.02 -15.48
C TYR A 20 5.15 -16.41 -15.03
N SER A 21 4.95 -16.59 -13.72
CA SER A 21 4.55 -17.89 -13.17
C SER A 21 3.17 -18.31 -13.68
N LEU A 22 2.20 -17.39 -13.73
CA LEU A 22 0.85 -17.66 -14.22
C LEU A 22 0.87 -18.12 -15.69
N TYR A 23 1.54 -17.36 -16.57
CA TYR A 23 1.61 -17.69 -17.99
C TYR A 23 2.40 -18.96 -18.26
N THR A 24 3.45 -19.23 -17.46
CA THR A 24 4.21 -20.49 -17.56
C THR A 24 3.34 -21.69 -17.20
N VAL A 25 2.55 -21.61 -16.13
CA VAL A 25 1.65 -22.71 -15.70
C VAL A 25 0.50 -22.91 -16.69
N LEU A 26 0.04 -21.84 -17.33
CA LEU A 26 -1.02 -21.89 -18.36
C LEU A 26 -0.49 -22.20 -19.77
N GLU A 27 0.82 -22.37 -19.93
CA GLU A 27 1.50 -22.54 -21.22
C GLU A 27 1.12 -21.45 -22.26
N ALA A 28 0.87 -20.23 -21.77
CA ALA A 28 0.44 -19.08 -22.57
C ALA A 28 1.64 -18.22 -23.01
N GLN A 29 1.47 -17.51 -24.13
CA GLN A 29 2.45 -16.52 -24.60
C GLN A 29 2.29 -15.23 -23.80
N PHE A 30 3.41 -14.64 -23.35
CA PHE A 30 3.38 -13.38 -22.61
C PHE A 30 2.95 -12.22 -23.52
N ASP A 31 1.77 -11.66 -23.26
CA ASP A 31 1.18 -10.55 -24.02
C ASP A 31 1.01 -9.26 -23.19
N PHE A 32 1.44 -9.27 -21.93
CA PHE A 32 1.38 -8.11 -21.04
C PHE A 32 2.59 -7.18 -21.26
N THR A 33 2.38 -5.88 -21.05
CA THR A 33 3.42 -4.85 -21.17
C THR A 33 3.67 -4.11 -19.85
N VAL A 34 4.63 -3.18 -19.85
CA VAL A 34 4.88 -2.31 -18.68
C VAL A 34 3.71 -1.36 -18.41
N GLU A 35 2.94 -0.98 -19.44
CA GLU A 35 1.76 -0.13 -19.27
C GLU A 35 0.64 -0.83 -18.47
N ASP A 36 0.61 -2.17 -18.47
CA ASP A 36 -0.39 -2.95 -17.73
C ASP A 36 -0.10 -3.07 -16.23
N MET A 37 1.14 -2.77 -15.81
CA MET A 37 1.60 -2.99 -14.43
C MET A 37 0.73 -2.33 -13.35
N PRO A 38 0.23 -1.09 -13.51
CA PRO A 38 -0.67 -0.49 -12.52
C PRO A 38 -1.97 -1.28 -12.36
N THR A 39 -2.54 -1.75 -13.46
CA THR A 39 -3.80 -2.52 -13.48
C THR A 39 -3.59 -3.91 -12.90
N LEU A 40 -2.53 -4.60 -13.34
CA LEU A 40 -2.16 -5.93 -12.85
C LEU A 40 -1.82 -5.90 -11.36
N ARG A 41 -1.07 -4.89 -10.90
CA ARG A 41 -0.80 -4.68 -9.46
C ARG A 41 -2.10 -4.57 -8.68
N LYS A 42 -3.03 -3.72 -9.12
CA LYS A 42 -4.31 -3.55 -8.44
C LYS A 42 -5.08 -4.86 -8.38
N TRP A 43 -5.15 -5.58 -9.49
CA TRP A 43 -5.86 -6.86 -9.58
C TRP A 43 -5.26 -7.92 -8.65
N TRP A 44 -3.94 -8.13 -8.70
CA TRP A 44 -3.25 -9.08 -7.82
C TRP A 44 -3.39 -8.70 -6.34
N CYS A 45 -3.28 -7.42 -6.00
CA CYS A 45 -3.50 -6.98 -4.62
C CYS A 45 -4.93 -7.29 -4.16
N LEU A 46 -5.95 -7.02 -4.97
CA LEU A 46 -7.34 -7.33 -4.64
C LEU A 46 -7.52 -8.83 -4.40
N LEU A 47 -7.00 -9.67 -5.30
CA LEU A 47 -7.06 -11.12 -5.19
C LEU A 47 -6.39 -11.61 -3.89
N LEU A 48 -5.20 -11.09 -3.57
CA LEU A 48 -4.48 -11.45 -2.34
C LEU A 48 -5.25 -11.03 -1.08
N MET A 49 -5.85 -9.84 -1.08
CA MET A 49 -6.62 -9.35 0.08
C MET A 49 -7.95 -10.08 0.28
N GLU A 50 -8.53 -10.63 -0.78
CA GLU A 50 -9.72 -11.46 -0.71
C GLU A 50 -9.41 -12.88 -0.24
N THR A 51 -8.29 -13.45 -0.72
CA THR A 51 -7.89 -14.83 -0.43
C THR A 51 -7.23 -15.00 0.94
N PHE A 52 -6.44 -14.03 1.40
CA PHE A 52 -5.79 -14.08 2.70
C PHE A 52 -6.56 -13.28 3.74
N ASP A 53 -6.95 -13.92 4.85
CA ASP A 53 -7.66 -13.24 5.94
C ASP A 53 -6.71 -12.28 6.68
N LEU A 54 -6.80 -11.01 6.32
CA LEU A 54 -6.08 -9.90 6.98
C LEU A 54 -6.77 -9.47 8.27
N GLY A 55 -7.24 -10.42 9.08
CA GLY A 55 -7.96 -10.15 10.33
C GLY A 55 -9.23 -9.32 10.09
N SER A 56 -10.05 -9.70 9.10
CA SER A 56 -11.27 -8.98 8.67
C SER A 56 -11.09 -7.64 7.94
N TYR A 57 -9.89 -7.04 7.91
CA TYR A 57 -9.67 -5.75 7.23
C TYR A 57 -9.53 -5.88 5.70
N GLY A 58 -9.07 -7.03 5.20
CA GLY A 58 -8.82 -7.27 3.77
C GLY A 58 -10.07 -7.14 2.90
N LYS A 59 -11.21 -7.70 3.36
CA LYS A 59 -12.49 -7.67 2.63
C LYS A 59 -13.04 -6.25 2.49
N LEU A 60 -12.99 -5.46 3.57
CA LEU A 60 -13.47 -4.07 3.56
C LEU A 60 -12.62 -3.18 2.65
N PHE A 61 -11.31 -3.38 2.68
CA PHE A 61 -10.36 -2.64 1.85
C PHE A 61 -10.44 -3.05 0.37
N ALA A 62 -10.69 -4.33 0.07
CA ALA A 62 -10.93 -4.81 -1.29
C ALA A 62 -12.21 -4.21 -1.89
N HIS A 63 -13.33 -4.20 -1.16
CA HIS A 63 -14.56 -3.51 -1.58
C HIS A 63 -14.37 -2.01 -1.78
N TRP A 64 -13.60 -1.35 -0.91
CA TRP A 64 -13.25 0.06 -1.09
C TRP A 64 -12.48 0.31 -2.39
N LEU A 65 -11.46 -0.51 -2.70
CA LEU A 65 -10.67 -0.41 -3.93
C LEU A 65 -11.47 -0.68 -5.21
N ARG A 66 -12.57 -1.42 -5.12
CA ARG A 66 -13.54 -1.63 -6.21
C ARG A 66 -14.51 -0.46 -6.38
N GLY A 67 -14.53 0.48 -5.45
CA GLY A 67 -15.45 1.63 -5.45
C GLY A 67 -16.87 1.27 -4.96
N GLU A 68 -17.05 0.09 -4.38
CA GLU A 68 -18.36 -0.43 -3.96
C GLU A 68 -18.78 0.11 -2.58
N VAL A 69 -17.83 0.60 -1.78
CA VAL A 69 -18.06 1.10 -0.41
C VAL A 69 -17.26 2.38 -0.19
N GLN A 70 -17.87 3.45 0.32
CA GLN A 70 -17.12 4.63 0.78
C GLN A 70 -16.33 4.29 2.05
N PRO A 71 -15.04 4.67 2.16
CA PRO A 71 -14.22 4.30 3.30
C PRO A 71 -14.68 5.10 4.52
N VAL A 72 -15.41 4.47 5.44
CA VAL A 72 -15.70 5.07 6.74
C VAL A 72 -14.46 4.92 7.62
N LEU A 73 -13.44 5.76 7.39
CA LEU A 73 -12.29 5.87 8.27
C LEU A 73 -12.72 6.53 9.58
N ARG A 74 -13.19 5.74 10.54
CA ARG A 74 -13.41 6.22 11.91
C ARG A 74 -12.07 6.32 12.62
N VAL A 75 -11.35 7.41 12.36
CA VAL A 75 -10.17 7.78 13.16
C VAL A 75 -10.65 8.00 14.59
N LYS A 76 -10.32 7.09 15.51
CA LYS A 76 -10.46 7.37 16.94
C LYS A 76 -9.51 8.52 17.24
N LYS A 77 -10.05 9.73 17.43
CA LYS A 77 -9.27 10.84 18.00
C LYS A 77 -8.68 10.34 19.31
N ARG A 78 -7.37 10.07 19.35
CA ARG A 78 -6.64 9.98 20.61
C ARG A 78 -6.81 11.36 21.24
N LYS A 79 -7.44 11.43 22.41
CA LYS A 79 -7.41 12.65 23.22
C LYS A 79 -5.93 12.90 23.52
N LEU A 80 -5.31 13.88 22.86
CA LEU A 80 -4.05 14.40 23.35
C LEU A 80 -4.34 14.90 24.77
N ALA A 81 -3.62 14.37 25.76
CA ALA A 81 -3.66 14.93 27.09
C ALA A 81 -3.24 16.41 26.99
N PRO A 82 -3.92 17.32 27.71
CA PRO A 82 -3.50 18.72 27.72
C PRO A 82 -2.04 18.77 28.20
N VAL A 83 -1.18 19.40 27.41
CA VAL A 83 0.18 19.76 27.80
C VAL A 83 0.03 20.62 29.06
N GLN A 84 0.51 20.13 30.20
CA GLN A 84 0.54 20.93 31.40
C GLN A 84 1.55 22.06 31.21
N GLN A 85 1.10 23.27 31.51
CA GLN A 85 1.86 24.52 31.38
C GLN A 85 2.89 24.64 32.52
N THR A 86 3.76 23.66 32.67
CA THR A 86 4.85 23.66 33.66
C THR A 86 6.25 23.63 33.04
N ASP A 87 6.38 23.60 31.72
CA ASP A 87 7.68 23.63 31.03
C ASP A 87 8.10 25.02 30.52
N LEU A 88 7.49 26.10 31.03
CA LEU A 88 7.99 27.47 30.82
C LEU A 88 9.01 27.81 31.92
N LEU A 89 10.26 27.40 31.70
CA LEU A 89 11.41 27.95 32.43
C LEU A 89 11.45 29.48 32.20
N PRO A 90 11.50 30.32 33.26
CA PRO A 90 11.66 31.75 33.08
C PRO A 90 13.10 32.08 32.64
N ALA A 91 13.16 33.12 31.80
CA ALA A 91 14.34 33.60 31.12
C ALA A 91 15.53 33.91 32.04
N THR A 92 16.70 33.70 31.46
CA THR A 92 18.04 34.17 31.85
C THR A 92 18.04 35.49 32.63
N GLN A 93 18.67 35.50 33.80
CA GLN A 93 19.21 36.71 34.44
C GLN A 93 20.69 36.50 34.73
N MET A 94 21.51 37.36 34.13
CA MET A 94 22.95 37.49 34.35
C MET A 94 23.21 38.03 35.78
N PRO A 95 24.24 37.56 36.50
CA PRO A 95 24.69 38.22 37.72
C PRO A 95 25.61 39.41 37.37
N ASP A 96 25.25 40.59 37.89
CA ASP A 96 26.17 41.71 38.07
C ASP A 96 26.89 41.52 39.41
N GLU A 97 28.20 41.28 39.37
CA GLU A 97 29.20 41.70 40.38
C GLU A 97 30.61 41.69 39.77
#